data_AF-N9UT42-F1
#
_entry.id   AF-N9UT42-F1
#
_cell.length_a   1.000
_cell.length_b   1.000
_cell.length_c   1.000
_cell.angle_alpha   90.00
_cell.angle_beta   90.00
_cell.angle_gamma   90.00
#
_symmetry.space_group_name_H-M   'P 1'
#
loop_
_entity.id
_entity.type
_entity.pdbx_description
1 polymer ?
#
loop_
_entity_poly.entity_id
_entity_poly.type
_entity_poly.pdbx_seq_one_letter_code
_entity_poly.pdbx_strand_id
1 'polypeptide(L)'
;MDTLSCNHSDKVPLYKEVKEKSPFEVLNQWITLENKIVIFNSEQHEMIPHGLWNKVFGRKNIMFIVISEYGDVFGSFHGVVPTKPGEWVWEDNQQFIFSLKNQYGINPIQFKPKTMTHSLLRISGKNNTKKMFWISDGYRVDGDGKGYISASFSRFYHDHTKIGPMIFTNNVYPNTFCIRSCFVVQWY
;
A
#
# COMPACT_ATOMS: atom_id res chain seq x y z
N MET A 1 49.98 -41.87 -24.35
CA MET A 1 49.33 -41.14 -23.25
C MET A 1 49.34 -39.68 -23.66
N ASP A 2 48.33 -39.27 -24.40
CA ASP A 2 48.22 -37.90 -24.91
C ASP A 2 47.38 -37.08 -23.92
N THR A 3 47.97 -36.04 -23.35
CA THR A 3 47.30 -35.11 -22.45
C THR A 3 46.62 -34.01 -23.27
N LEU A 4 45.29 -34.06 -23.31
CA LEU A 4 44.45 -32.97 -23.82
C LEU A 4 44.46 -31.81 -22.82
N SER A 5 45.07 -30.70 -23.22
CA SER A 5 44.97 -29.39 -22.56
C SER A 5 43.62 -28.78 -22.88
N CYS A 6 42.76 -28.61 -21.86
CA CYS A 6 41.46 -27.98 -22.01
C CYS A 6 41.56 -26.50 -21.62
N ASN A 7 41.71 -25.63 -22.62
CA ASN A 7 41.54 -24.19 -22.45
C ASN A 7 40.04 -23.86 -22.51
N HIS A 8 39.39 -23.73 -21.36
CA HIS A 8 38.07 -23.08 -21.26
C HIS A 8 38.25 -21.66 -20.74
N SER A 9 38.32 -20.70 -21.67
CA SER A 9 38.07 -19.29 -21.37
C SER A 9 36.56 -19.12 -21.25
N ASP A 10 36.02 -19.45 -20.08
CA ASP A 10 34.66 -19.10 -19.74
C ASP A 10 34.58 -17.59 -19.52
N LYS A 11 34.08 -16.87 -20.53
CA LYS A 11 33.56 -15.52 -20.33
C LYS A 11 32.33 -15.63 -19.43
N VAL A 12 32.55 -15.51 -18.12
CA VAL A 12 31.49 -15.33 -17.12
C VAL A 12 30.63 -14.14 -17.56
N PRO A 13 29.29 -14.28 -17.71
CA PRO A 13 28.44 -13.15 -18.04
C PRO A 13 28.53 -12.12 -16.91
N LEU A 14 28.85 -10.88 -17.28
CA LEU A 14 28.80 -9.75 -16.38
C LEU A 14 27.33 -9.55 -15.97
N TYR A 15 26.95 -10.03 -14.79
CA TYR A 15 25.67 -9.71 -14.17
C TYR A 15 25.60 -8.19 -14.03
N LYS A 16 24.79 -7.53 -14.88
CA LYS A 16 24.46 -6.13 -14.66
C LYS A 16 23.65 -6.09 -13.36
N GLU A 17 24.23 -5.53 -12.31
CA GLU A 17 23.47 -5.09 -11.15
C GLU A 17 22.35 -4.18 -11.63
N VAL A 18 21.14 -4.71 -11.67
CA VAL A 18 19.94 -3.87 -11.79
C VAL A 18 19.77 -3.28 -10.40
N LYS A 19 20.15 -2.01 -10.22
CA LYS A 19 19.84 -1.28 -9.00
C LYS A 19 18.32 -1.18 -8.90
N GLU A 20 17.70 -2.03 -8.09
CA GLU A 20 16.31 -1.89 -7.74
C GLU A 20 16.12 -0.52 -7.09
N LYS A 21 15.23 0.29 -7.65
CA LYS A 21 14.85 1.57 -7.05
C LYS A 21 14.27 1.30 -5.67
N SER A 22 14.59 2.15 -4.70
CA SER A 22 13.95 2.00 -3.39
C SER A 22 12.43 2.19 -3.51
N PRO A 23 11.60 1.49 -2.72
CA PRO A 23 10.15 1.68 -2.74
C PRO A 23 9.74 3.16 -2.59
N PHE A 24 10.50 3.93 -1.81
CA PHE A 24 10.25 5.37 -1.64
C PHE A 24 10.61 6.19 -2.89
N GLU A 25 11.62 5.83 -3.67
CA GLU A 25 11.91 6.53 -4.93
C GLU A 25 10.74 6.42 -5.91
N VAL A 26 10.10 5.24 -5.97
CA VAL A 26 8.90 5.04 -6.79
C VAL A 26 7.74 5.91 -6.30
N LEU A 27 7.49 5.90 -4.98
CA LEU A 27 6.43 6.69 -4.38
C LEU A 27 6.62 8.20 -4.59
N ASN A 28 7.85 8.71 -4.41
CA ASN A 28 8.22 10.11 -4.67
C ASN A 28 7.88 10.51 -6.12
N GLN A 29 8.16 9.63 -7.08
CA GLN A 29 7.88 9.89 -8.50
C GLN A 29 6.38 10.02 -8.80
N TRP A 30 5.51 9.32 -8.07
CA TRP A 30 4.06 9.40 -8.27
C TRP A 30 3.42 10.64 -7.65
N ILE A 31 3.91 11.07 -6.49
CA ILE A 31 3.30 12.19 -5.74
C ILE A 31 4.04 13.51 -5.92
N THR A 32 5.23 13.51 -6.51
CA THR A 32 6.09 14.70 -6.70
C THR A 32 6.42 15.46 -5.40
N LEU A 33 6.50 14.74 -4.29
CA LEU A 33 6.91 15.25 -2.97
C LEU A 33 8.17 14.51 -2.54
N GLU A 34 9.14 15.25 -2.02
CA GLU A 34 10.48 14.71 -1.75
C GLU A 34 10.67 14.35 -0.28
N ASN A 35 10.06 15.13 0.61
CA ASN A 35 10.24 14.97 2.04
C ASN A 35 9.11 14.17 2.65
N LYS A 36 9.46 13.45 3.72
CA LYS A 36 8.51 12.59 4.43
C LYS A 36 8.84 12.43 5.89
N ILE A 37 7.81 12.21 6.69
CA ILE A 37 7.90 11.75 8.07
C ILE A 37 6.96 10.58 8.31
N VAL A 38 7.42 9.57 9.05
CA VAL A 38 6.57 8.48 9.54
C VAL A 38 5.83 8.99 10.78
N ILE A 39 4.51 9.16 10.68
CA ILE A 39 3.69 9.67 11.78
C ILE A 39 3.06 8.53 12.61
N PHE A 40 2.91 7.36 11.99
CA PHE A 40 2.46 6.12 12.63
C PHE A 40 3.29 4.94 12.12
N ASN A 41 3.65 4.04 13.04
CA ASN A 41 4.34 2.78 12.78
C ASN A 41 3.76 1.76 13.76
N SER A 42 3.14 0.69 13.27
CA SER A 42 2.52 -0.34 14.11
C SER A 42 3.50 -1.12 14.98
N GLU A 43 4.81 -1.07 14.70
CA GLU A 43 5.84 -1.68 15.54
C GLU A 43 6.14 -0.84 16.79
N GLN A 44 5.83 0.46 16.74
CA GLN A 44 6.08 1.42 17.82
C GLN A 44 4.79 1.96 18.45
N HIS A 45 3.67 1.80 17.77
CA HIS A 45 2.38 2.33 18.16
C HIS A 45 1.34 1.22 18.10
N GLU A 46 0.52 1.14 19.13
CA GLU A 46 -0.60 0.21 19.15
C GLU A 46 -1.57 0.49 18.00
N MET A 47 -2.09 -0.58 17.39
CA MET A 47 -3.08 -0.51 16.31
C MET A 47 -4.48 -0.20 16.86
N ILE A 48 -4.62 0.95 17.53
CA ILE A 48 -5.88 1.46 18.05
C ILE A 48 -6.39 2.65 17.22
N PRO A 49 -7.68 2.69 16.84
CA PRO A 49 -8.19 3.71 15.93
C PRO A 49 -8.01 5.16 16.42
N HIS A 50 -8.21 5.39 17.71
CA HIS A 50 -8.03 6.72 18.29
C HIS A 50 -6.57 7.20 18.22
N GLY A 51 -5.60 6.30 18.44
CA GLY A 51 -4.17 6.61 18.33
C GLY A 51 -3.79 6.99 16.90
N LEU A 52 -4.30 6.25 15.91
CA LEU A 52 -4.11 6.60 14.50
C LEU A 52 -4.77 7.95 14.16
N TRP A 53 -6.03 8.16 14.56
CA TRP A 53 -6.76 9.40 14.29
C TRP A 53 -6.01 10.64 14.79
N ASN A 54 -5.54 10.62 16.04
CA ASN A 54 -4.81 11.76 16.63
C ASN A 54 -3.52 12.10 15.88
N LYS A 55 -2.92 11.11 15.22
CA LYS A 55 -1.72 11.31 14.40
C LYS A 55 -2.08 11.89 13.03
N VAL A 56 -3.21 11.53 12.45
CA VAL A 56 -3.58 11.92 11.07
C VAL A 56 -4.40 13.22 11.01
N PHE A 57 -5.21 13.50 12.03
CA PHE A 57 -6.12 14.64 12.06
C PHE A 57 -5.39 15.98 11.77
N GLY A 58 -5.98 16.78 10.88
CA GLY A 58 -5.46 18.09 10.48
C GLY A 58 -4.27 18.05 9.51
N ARG A 59 -3.77 16.86 9.13
CA ARG A 59 -2.67 16.71 8.17
C ARG A 59 -3.19 16.54 6.73
N LYS A 60 -2.26 16.61 5.77
CA LYS A 60 -2.49 16.44 4.32
C LYS A 60 -1.41 15.53 3.74
N ASN A 61 -1.59 15.07 2.51
CA ASN A 61 -0.63 14.24 1.78
C ASN A 61 -0.21 13.00 2.59
N ILE A 62 -1.23 12.23 3.00
CA ILE A 62 -1.08 11.08 3.88
C ILE A 62 -1.04 9.81 3.06
N MET A 63 -0.04 8.99 3.31
CA MET A 63 0.13 7.68 2.70
C MET A 63 0.02 6.58 3.76
N PHE A 64 -0.91 5.66 3.55
CA PHE A 64 -1.00 4.42 4.31
C PHE A 64 -0.22 3.34 3.56
N ILE A 65 0.70 2.67 4.25
CA ILE A 65 1.51 1.57 3.71
C ILE A 65 1.28 0.35 4.59
N VAL A 66 0.89 -0.76 3.97
CA VAL A 66 0.62 -2.03 4.65
C VAL A 66 1.57 -3.07 4.10
N ILE A 67 2.18 -3.83 5.01
CA ILE A 67 3.01 -4.99 4.70
C ILE A 67 2.35 -6.24 5.25
N SER A 68 2.00 -7.19 4.38
CA SER A 68 1.42 -8.47 4.78
C SER A 68 2.47 -9.39 5.41
N GLU A 69 2.04 -10.43 6.14
CA GLU A 69 2.96 -11.49 6.62
C GLU A 69 3.69 -12.21 5.49
N TYR A 70 3.08 -12.29 4.30
CA TYR A 70 3.70 -12.88 3.11
C TYR A 70 4.61 -11.90 2.35
N GLY A 71 4.81 -10.69 2.87
CA GLY A 71 5.73 -9.70 2.33
C GLY A 71 5.20 -8.92 1.14
N ASP A 72 3.89 -8.97 0.88
CA ASP A 72 3.23 -8.05 -0.06
C ASP A 72 3.23 -6.64 0.52
N VAL A 73 3.44 -5.65 -0.34
CA VAL A 73 3.50 -4.23 0.05
C VAL A 73 2.51 -3.46 -0.82
N PHE A 74 1.52 -2.88 -0.18
CA PHE A 74 0.47 -2.11 -0.84
C PHE A 74 -0.01 -0.97 0.05
N GLY A 75 -0.87 -0.11 -0.48
CA GLY A 75 -1.32 1.04 0.29
C GLY A 75 -2.16 2.01 -0.49
N SER A 76 -2.28 3.21 0.05
CA SER A 76 -2.99 4.31 -0.61
C SER A 76 -2.40 5.66 -0.22
N PHE A 77 -2.49 6.61 -1.14
CA PHE A 77 -2.17 8.02 -0.90
C PHE A 77 -3.44 8.84 -0.94
N HIS A 78 -3.50 9.87 -0.08
CA HIS A 78 -4.63 10.79 0.05
C HIS A 78 -4.10 12.21 0.25
N GLY A 79 -4.51 13.14 -0.60
CA GLY A 79 -4.17 14.56 -0.46
C GLY A 79 -4.88 15.20 0.74
N VAL A 80 -6.06 14.68 1.10
CA VAL A 80 -6.87 15.16 2.22
C VAL A 80 -7.28 14.01 3.13
N VAL A 81 -7.66 14.34 4.37
CA VAL A 81 -8.11 13.39 5.38
C VAL A 81 -9.49 13.81 5.91
N PRO A 82 -10.27 12.90 6.54
CA PRO A 82 -11.56 13.27 7.11
C PRO A 82 -11.43 14.41 8.12
N THR A 83 -12.46 15.26 8.20
CA THR A 83 -12.54 16.36 9.17
C THR A 83 -12.99 15.91 10.55
N LYS A 84 -13.72 14.79 10.64
CA LYS A 84 -14.12 14.19 11.90
C LYS A 84 -13.90 12.68 11.87
N PRO A 85 -13.65 12.07 13.03
CA PRO A 85 -13.44 10.64 13.08
C PRO A 85 -14.70 9.89 12.62
N GLY A 86 -14.50 8.87 11.80
CA GLY A 86 -15.58 8.03 11.27
C GLY A 86 -16.35 8.64 10.10
N GLU A 87 -16.06 9.87 9.67
CA GLU A 87 -16.58 10.44 8.42
C GLU A 87 -15.80 9.92 7.20
N TRP A 88 -16.46 9.95 6.04
CA TRP A 88 -15.83 9.65 4.76
C TRP A 88 -15.28 10.94 4.14
N VAL A 89 -14.12 10.85 3.49
CA VAL A 89 -13.68 11.80 2.46
C VAL A 89 -14.44 11.47 1.18
N TRP A 90 -15.15 12.44 0.62
CA TRP A 90 -15.92 12.29 -0.62
C TRP A 90 -15.17 12.79 -1.86
N GLU A 91 -14.24 13.72 -1.68
CA GLU A 91 -13.49 14.35 -2.76
C GLU A 91 -12.00 14.37 -2.44
N ASP A 92 -11.20 13.68 -3.27
CA ASP A 92 -9.74 13.73 -3.24
C ASP A 92 -9.19 13.33 -4.61
N ASN A 93 -8.91 14.33 -5.45
CA ASN A 93 -8.37 14.11 -6.80
C ASN A 93 -6.95 13.55 -6.80
N GLN A 94 -6.24 13.64 -5.67
CA GLN A 94 -4.89 13.09 -5.54
C GLN A 94 -4.92 11.63 -5.12
N GLN A 95 -6.06 11.10 -4.66
CA GLN A 95 -6.17 9.75 -4.14
C GLN A 95 -5.70 8.70 -5.16
N PHE A 96 -5.00 7.67 -4.68
CA PHE A 96 -4.81 6.42 -5.39
C PHE A 96 -4.53 5.27 -4.42
N ILE A 97 -4.79 4.04 -4.87
CA ILE A 97 -4.32 2.81 -4.23
C ILE A 97 -3.09 2.32 -5.00
N PHE A 98 -2.16 1.62 -4.37
CA PHE A 98 -1.00 1.07 -5.06
C PHE A 98 -0.61 -0.32 -4.56
N SER A 99 0.14 -1.04 -5.39
CA SER A 99 0.90 -2.23 -5.04
C SER A 99 2.36 -1.98 -5.40
N LEU A 100 3.28 -2.10 -4.43
CA LEU A 100 4.73 -1.95 -4.63
C LEU A 100 5.42 -3.30 -4.77
N LYS A 101 4.93 -4.31 -4.05
CA LYS A 101 5.42 -5.69 -4.10
C LYS A 101 4.24 -6.63 -3.99
N ASN A 102 4.17 -7.60 -4.89
CA ASN A 102 3.09 -8.57 -4.98
C ASN A 102 3.60 -9.93 -5.46
N GLN A 103 2.81 -10.97 -5.20
CA GLN A 103 3.15 -12.35 -5.54
C GLN A 103 3.12 -12.65 -7.06
N TYR A 104 2.63 -11.72 -7.88
CA TYR A 104 2.56 -11.86 -9.33
C TYR A 104 3.80 -11.31 -10.05
N GLY A 105 4.76 -10.73 -9.32
CA GLY A 105 5.94 -10.11 -9.91
C GLY A 105 5.63 -8.88 -10.78
N ILE A 106 4.45 -8.27 -10.61
CA ILE A 106 4.10 -7.05 -11.32
C ILE A 106 4.86 -5.89 -10.70
N ASN A 107 5.50 -5.09 -11.56
CA ASN A 107 6.19 -3.87 -11.14
C ASN A 107 5.26 -2.93 -10.34
N PRO A 108 5.82 -2.08 -9.48
CA PRO A 108 5.04 -1.09 -8.74
C PRO A 108 4.01 -0.36 -9.61
N ILE A 109 2.77 -0.32 -9.14
CA ILE A 109 1.63 0.21 -9.89
C ILE A 109 0.65 0.94 -8.98
N GLN A 110 0.03 2.00 -9.53
CA GLN A 110 -1.02 2.77 -8.88
C GLN A 110 -2.36 2.61 -9.62
N PHE A 111 -3.46 2.76 -8.87
CA PHE A 111 -4.83 2.61 -9.30
C PHE A 111 -5.63 3.83 -8.86
N LYS A 112 -6.11 4.60 -9.84
CA LYS A 112 -6.96 5.78 -9.60
C LYS A 112 -8.42 5.36 -9.46
N PRO A 113 -9.21 6.03 -8.60
CA PRO A 113 -10.66 5.82 -8.54
C PRO A 113 -11.30 6.09 -9.90
N LYS A 114 -12.35 5.32 -10.20
CA LYS A 114 -13.33 5.67 -11.22
C LYS A 114 -14.29 6.72 -10.67
N THR A 115 -15.03 7.36 -11.57
CA THR A 115 -16.01 8.42 -11.24
C THR A 115 -17.14 7.98 -10.28
N MET A 116 -17.40 6.67 -10.15
CA MET A 116 -18.44 6.11 -9.27
C MET A 116 -17.99 5.86 -7.82
N THR A 117 -16.74 6.16 -7.48
CA THR A 117 -16.22 5.97 -6.12
C THR A 117 -16.54 7.19 -5.28
N HIS A 118 -17.67 7.16 -4.57
CA HIS A 118 -18.16 8.32 -3.82
C HIS A 118 -17.53 8.46 -2.43
N SER A 119 -16.95 7.39 -1.88
CA SER A 119 -16.30 7.39 -0.57
C SER A 119 -14.85 6.98 -0.77
N LEU A 120 -13.88 7.76 -0.29
CA LEU A 120 -12.46 7.49 -0.58
C LEU A 120 -11.73 6.97 0.65
N LEU A 121 -11.76 7.72 1.75
CA LEU A 121 -11.05 7.39 2.98
C LEU A 121 -11.98 7.56 4.18
N ARG A 122 -11.97 6.58 5.08
CA ARG A 122 -12.53 6.69 6.42
C ARG A 122 -11.52 6.23 7.44
N ILE A 123 -11.33 7.03 8.48
CA ILE A 123 -10.51 6.67 9.64
C ILE A 123 -11.44 6.60 10.82
N SER A 124 -11.42 5.50 11.56
CA SER A 124 -12.33 5.31 12.69
C SER A 124 -11.98 6.21 13.88
N GLY A 125 -13.00 6.50 14.68
CA GLY A 125 -12.87 7.24 15.93
C GLY A 125 -12.82 6.38 17.19
N LYS A 126 -12.87 7.07 18.33
CA LYS A 126 -12.84 6.50 19.69
C LYS A 126 -13.88 5.41 19.95
N ASN A 127 -15.05 5.48 19.31
CA ASN A 127 -16.16 4.55 19.55
C ASN A 127 -16.06 3.24 18.75
N ASN A 128 -15.02 3.07 17.93
CA ASN A 128 -14.77 1.86 17.19
C ASN A 128 -13.40 1.31 17.59
N THR A 129 -13.37 0.10 18.14
CA THR A 129 -12.13 -0.54 18.59
C THR A 129 -11.53 -1.49 17.57
N LYS A 130 -12.30 -1.86 16.52
CA LYS A 130 -11.91 -2.94 15.61
C LYS A 130 -11.36 -2.46 14.28
N LYS A 131 -11.83 -1.34 13.73
CA LYS A 131 -11.47 -0.94 12.35
C LYS A 131 -10.55 0.28 12.42
N MET A 132 -9.34 0.21 11.89
CA MET A 132 -8.42 1.36 11.88
C MET A 132 -8.84 2.38 10.83
N PHE A 133 -8.79 1.97 9.56
CA PHE A 133 -9.16 2.79 8.43
C PHE A 133 -9.68 1.92 7.28
N TRP A 134 -10.44 2.55 6.39
CA TRP A 134 -11.08 1.92 5.25
C TRP A 134 -10.92 2.81 4.03
N ILE A 135 -10.35 2.24 2.96
CA ILE A 135 -10.37 2.81 1.62
C ILE A 135 -11.52 2.17 0.83
N SER A 136 -12.55 2.94 0.47
CA SER A 136 -13.77 2.33 -0.10
C SER A 136 -13.46 1.50 -1.32
N ASP A 137 -14.07 0.32 -1.37
CA ASP A 137 -13.91 -0.67 -2.43
C ASP A 137 -12.46 -1.06 -2.73
N GLY A 138 -11.50 -0.68 -1.90
CA GLY A 138 -10.09 -1.02 -2.00
C GLY A 138 -9.71 -2.06 -0.96
N TYR A 139 -9.52 -1.60 0.27
CA TYR A 139 -9.12 -2.44 1.39
C TYR A 139 -9.47 -1.80 2.75
N ARG A 140 -9.45 -2.62 3.80
CA ARG A 140 -9.60 -2.19 5.19
C ARG A 140 -8.49 -2.78 6.04
N VAL A 141 -8.05 -2.02 7.02
CA VAL A 141 -7.15 -2.48 8.08
C VAL A 141 -7.90 -2.43 9.41
N ASP A 142 -7.84 -3.52 10.14
CA ASP A 142 -8.45 -3.72 11.45
C ASP A 142 -7.36 -3.66 12.55
N GLY A 143 -7.77 -3.30 13.77
CA GLY A 143 -6.87 -3.07 14.91
C GLY A 143 -6.31 -4.35 15.53
N ASP A 144 -6.86 -5.51 15.15
CA ASP A 144 -6.39 -6.84 15.55
C ASP A 144 -5.29 -7.40 14.64
N GLY A 145 -4.66 -6.54 13.82
CA GLY A 145 -3.59 -6.94 12.90
C GLY A 145 -4.08 -7.67 11.66
N LYS A 146 -5.37 -7.60 11.33
CA LYS A 146 -5.95 -8.19 10.12
C LYS A 146 -6.44 -7.13 9.15
N GLY A 147 -6.65 -7.54 7.91
CA GLY A 147 -7.31 -6.71 6.91
C GLY A 147 -7.99 -7.55 5.84
N TYR A 148 -8.72 -6.88 4.95
CA TYR A 148 -9.23 -7.52 3.73
C TYR A 148 -9.10 -6.60 2.53
N ILE A 149 -9.01 -7.22 1.36
CA ILE A 149 -9.11 -6.57 0.07
C ILE A 149 -10.53 -6.72 -0.47
N SER A 150 -11.13 -5.65 -0.95
CA SER A 150 -12.50 -5.67 -1.48
C SER A 150 -12.58 -6.45 -2.80
N ALA A 151 -13.54 -7.37 -2.90
CA ALA A 151 -13.86 -8.03 -4.16
C ALA A 151 -14.36 -7.05 -5.25
N SER A 152 -14.87 -5.89 -4.83
CA SER A 152 -15.38 -4.85 -5.73
C SER A 152 -14.29 -3.96 -6.35
N PHE A 153 -13.01 -4.13 -5.99
CA PHE A 153 -11.92 -3.24 -6.40
C PHE A 153 -11.92 -2.89 -7.89
N SER A 154 -11.94 -3.89 -8.77
CA SER A 154 -11.88 -3.65 -10.23
C SER A 154 -13.09 -2.91 -10.76
N ARG A 155 -14.22 -2.88 -10.04
CA ARG A 155 -15.41 -2.09 -10.40
C ARG A 155 -15.18 -0.59 -10.14
N PHE A 156 -14.48 -0.24 -9.06
CA PHE A 156 -14.35 1.13 -8.56
C PHE A 156 -12.98 1.78 -8.84
N TYR A 157 -11.99 1.00 -9.27
CA TYR A 157 -10.66 1.51 -9.62
C TYR A 157 -10.29 1.17 -11.05
N HIS A 158 -9.48 2.03 -11.67
CA HIS A 158 -8.89 1.80 -12.98
C HIS A 158 -7.77 0.76 -12.89
N ASP A 159 -8.14 -0.51 -13.02
CA ASP A 159 -7.21 -1.64 -13.06
C ASP A 159 -6.83 -2.03 -14.50
N HIS A 160 -5.56 -1.82 -14.84
CA HIS A 160 -5.00 -2.17 -16.15
C HIS A 160 -4.28 -3.53 -16.15
N THR A 161 -4.14 -4.19 -15.00
CA THR A 161 -3.41 -5.46 -14.85
C THR A 161 -4.24 -6.67 -15.24
N LYS A 162 -5.57 -6.56 -15.16
CA LYS A 162 -6.53 -7.67 -15.29
C LYS A 162 -6.41 -8.74 -14.20
N ILE A 163 -5.57 -8.54 -13.19
CA ILE A 163 -5.43 -9.42 -12.01
C ILE A 163 -6.52 -9.09 -10.98
N GLY A 164 -6.99 -7.85 -10.96
CA GLY A 164 -7.99 -7.39 -10.01
C GLY A 164 -7.48 -7.36 -8.57
N PRO A 165 -8.38 -7.52 -7.57
CA PRO A 165 -8.03 -7.37 -6.16
C PRO A 165 -6.97 -8.37 -5.67
N MET A 166 -6.75 -9.47 -6.39
CA MET A 166 -5.75 -10.45 -5.97
C MET A 166 -4.33 -9.87 -5.96
N ILE A 167 -4.05 -8.82 -6.74
CA ILE A 167 -2.71 -8.19 -6.86
C ILE A 167 -2.15 -7.69 -5.52
N PHE A 168 -2.97 -7.50 -4.49
CA PHE A 168 -2.52 -6.96 -3.22
C PHE A 168 -2.00 -8.03 -2.25
N THR A 169 -2.69 -9.16 -2.08
CA THR A 169 -2.33 -10.18 -1.07
C THR A 169 -2.76 -11.62 -1.41
N ASN A 170 -3.28 -11.87 -2.62
CA ASN A 170 -4.01 -13.10 -2.99
C ASN A 170 -5.23 -13.46 -2.11
N ASN A 171 -5.56 -12.63 -1.12
CA ASN A 171 -6.68 -12.82 -0.21
C ASN A 171 -7.72 -11.72 -0.42
N VAL A 172 -8.85 -12.11 -0.97
CA VAL A 172 -9.97 -11.21 -1.29
C VAL A 172 -11.16 -11.56 -0.41
N TYR A 173 -11.89 -10.55 0.07
CA TYR A 173 -13.06 -10.72 0.93
C TYR A 173 -14.02 -11.79 0.35
N PRO A 174 -14.51 -12.75 1.16
CA PRO A 174 -14.53 -12.77 2.62
C PRO A 174 -13.23 -13.20 3.30
N ASN A 175 -12.20 -13.62 2.56
CA ASN A 175 -10.90 -13.98 3.12
C ASN A 175 -10.16 -12.72 3.59
N THR A 176 -9.43 -12.87 4.69
CA THR A 176 -8.60 -11.81 5.30
C THR A 176 -7.12 -12.14 5.18
N PHE A 177 -6.26 -11.13 5.25
CA PHE A 177 -4.81 -11.29 5.38
C PHE A 177 -4.33 -10.79 6.75
N CYS A 178 -3.19 -11.32 7.20
CA CYS A 178 -2.48 -10.84 8.38
C CYS A 178 -1.50 -9.72 8.03
N ILE A 179 -1.43 -8.72 8.89
CA ILE A 179 -0.56 -7.56 8.75
C ILE A 179 0.69 -7.80 9.57
N ARG A 180 1.85 -7.75 8.92
CA ARG A 180 3.15 -7.73 9.59
C ARG A 180 3.45 -6.35 10.15
N SER A 181 3.28 -5.32 9.33
CA SER A 181 3.45 -3.94 9.75
C SER A 181 2.61 -2.96 8.93
N CYS A 182 2.27 -1.83 9.54
CA CYS A 182 1.49 -0.76 8.96
C CYS A 182 2.15 0.59 9.30
N PHE A 183 2.40 1.39 8.28
CA PHE A 183 2.97 2.72 8.40
C PHE A 183 1.99 3.75 7.89
N VAL A 184 2.02 4.93 8.51
CA VAL A 184 1.40 6.13 7.94
C VAL A 184 2.46 7.20 7.82
N VAL A 185 2.60 7.71 6.61
CA VAL A 185 3.63 8.66 6.21
C VAL A 185 2.96 9.96 5.78
N GLN A 186 3.45 11.08 6.28
CA GLN A 186 3.09 12.39 5.75
C GLN A 186 4.18 12.87 4.81
N TRP A 187 3.77 13.45 3.67
CA TRP A 187 4.64 13.96 2.61
C TRP A 187 4.55 15.48 2.47
N TYR A 188 5.67 16.14 2.11
CA TYR A 188 5.76 17.60 1.92
C TYR A 188 6.89 18.04 1.00
#